data_AF-A0A530Y3M5-F1
#
_entry.id   AF-A0A530Y3M5-F1
#
_cell.length_a   1.000
_cell.length_b   1.000
_cell.length_c   1.000
_cell.angle_alpha   90.00
_cell.angle_beta   90.00
_cell.angle_gamma   90.00
#
_symmetry.space_group_name_H-M   'P 1'
#
loop_
_entity.id
_entity.type
_entity.pdbx_description
1 polymer ?
#
loop_
_entity_poly.entity_id
_entity_poly.type
_entity_poly.pdbx_seq_one_letter_code
_entity_poly.pdbx_strand_id
1 'polypeptide(L)'
;DFHIREGSGGKGKWSAGDGTERTIRFLEKMECAILSSHRNRPPQGLDGGGDGEVGSTKVRRRDGRIEVLKACDQTVLEAGEAVIVTTPTPGGFGRL
;
A
#
# COMPACT_ATOMS: atom_id res chain seq x y z
N ASP A 1 -5.68 -11.52 6.06
CA ASP A 1 -5.03 -11.79 4.76
C ASP A 1 -3.69 -11.07 4.74
N PHE A 2 -2.65 -11.75 4.29
CA PHE A 2 -1.32 -11.19 4.11
C PHE A 2 -0.68 -11.85 2.90
N HIS A 3 -0.19 -11.06 1.97
CA HIS A 3 0.52 -11.58 0.81
C HIS A 3 1.61 -10.63 0.33
N ILE A 4 2.63 -11.21 -0.29
CA ILE A 4 3.63 -10.49 -1.07
C ILE A 4 2.98 -10.13 -2.41
N ARG A 5 3.22 -8.90 -2.88
CA ARG A 5 2.77 -8.43 -4.19
C ARG A 5 3.86 -8.74 -5.21
N GLU A 6 3.89 -9.99 -5.66
CA GLU A 6 4.96 -10.48 -6.55
C GLU A 6 5.11 -9.60 -7.80
N GLY A 7 6.34 -9.23 -8.10
CA GLY A 7 6.69 -8.40 -9.24
C GLY A 7 6.38 -6.91 -9.11
N SER A 8 5.87 -6.43 -7.96
CA SER A 8 5.56 -5.00 -7.75
C SER A 8 6.78 -4.10 -7.55
N GLY A 9 7.96 -4.64 -7.28
CA GLY A 9 9.20 -3.86 -7.22
C GLY A 9 9.62 -3.33 -8.59
N GLY A 10 10.13 -2.10 -8.63
CA GLY A 10 10.60 -1.46 -9.87
C GLY A 10 11.67 -2.29 -10.57
N LYS A 11 11.61 -2.34 -11.91
CA LYS A 11 12.47 -3.21 -12.73
C LYS A 11 13.72 -2.50 -13.19
N GLY A 12 14.83 -3.19 -13.15
CA GLY A 12 16.13 -2.71 -13.63
C GLY A 12 17.13 -3.85 -13.72
N LYS A 13 18.36 -3.54 -14.10
CA LYS A 13 19.49 -4.48 -13.99
C LYS A 13 19.56 -5.09 -12.59
N TRP A 14 19.25 -4.27 -11.57
CA TRP A 14 18.97 -4.73 -10.22
C TRP A 14 17.53 -4.36 -9.87
N SER A 15 16.63 -5.34 -9.97
CA SER A 15 15.22 -5.15 -9.64
C SER A 15 15.03 -4.98 -8.13
N ALA A 16 14.09 -4.11 -7.78
CA ALA A 16 13.80 -3.77 -6.40
C ALA A 16 12.92 -4.83 -5.72
N GLY A 17 12.84 -4.77 -4.38
CA GLY A 17 12.00 -5.66 -3.59
C GLY A 17 10.50 -5.42 -3.78
N ASP A 18 9.73 -6.49 -3.70
CA ASP A 18 8.28 -6.46 -3.80
C ASP A 18 7.61 -5.93 -2.52
N GLY A 19 6.40 -5.39 -2.69
CA GLY A 19 5.58 -4.88 -1.60
C GLY A 19 4.76 -5.96 -0.91
N THR A 20 3.94 -5.53 0.04
CA THR A 20 2.96 -6.37 0.74
C THR A 20 1.58 -5.75 0.64
N GLU A 21 0.57 -6.59 0.68
CA GLU A 21 -0.79 -6.19 1.01
C GLU A 21 -1.26 -6.94 2.25
N ARG A 22 -1.85 -6.20 3.19
CA ARG A 22 -2.23 -6.73 4.50
C ARG A 22 -3.62 -6.26 4.84
N THR A 23 -4.47 -7.18 5.26
CA THR A 23 -5.81 -6.87 5.78
C THR A 23 -5.81 -7.01 7.29
N ILE A 24 -6.01 -5.89 7.98
CA ILE A 24 -6.12 -5.80 9.44
C ILE A 24 -7.60 -5.62 9.77
N ARG A 25 -8.22 -6.66 10.33
CA ARG A 25 -9.62 -6.63 10.75
C ARG A 25 -9.70 -6.16 12.20
N PHE A 26 -10.61 -5.25 12.45
CA PHE A 26 -10.87 -4.72 13.78
C PHE A 26 -11.83 -5.66 14.50
N LEU A 27 -11.65 -5.85 15.80
CA LEU A 27 -12.49 -6.74 16.60
C LEU A 27 -13.50 -5.97 17.46
N GLU A 28 -13.22 -4.69 17.67
CA GLU A 28 -14.03 -3.76 18.42
C GLU A 28 -14.07 -2.42 17.67
N LYS A 29 -14.93 -1.50 18.11
CA LYS A 29 -14.97 -0.15 17.54
C LYS A 29 -13.69 0.60 17.89
N MET A 30 -13.01 1.14 16.88
CA MET A 30 -11.74 1.86 17.08
C MET A 30 -11.62 3.05 16.14
N GLU A 31 -10.89 4.06 16.60
CA GLU A 31 -10.37 5.11 15.72
C GLU A 31 -9.08 4.64 15.06
N CYS A 32 -8.97 4.86 13.76
CA CYS A 32 -7.78 4.55 12.98
C CYS A 32 -7.32 5.81 12.25
N ALA A 33 -6.10 6.24 12.57
CA ALA A 33 -5.39 7.27 11.82
C ALA A 33 -4.32 6.62 10.93
N ILE A 34 -4.15 7.18 9.74
CA ILE A 34 -3.15 6.76 8.77
C ILE A 34 -2.27 7.96 8.46
N LEU A 35 -0.95 7.75 8.58
CA LEU A 35 0.06 8.63 8.03
C LEU A 35 0.95 7.80 7.10
N SER A 36 0.95 8.18 5.83
CA SER A 36 1.63 7.44 4.78
C SER A 36 2.15 8.36 3.69
N SER A 37 3.14 7.88 2.93
CA SER A 37 3.72 8.57 1.79
C SER A 37 3.55 7.73 0.51
N HIS A 38 4.03 8.26 -0.62
CA HIS A 38 3.99 7.57 -1.93
C HIS A 38 2.59 7.08 -2.34
N ARG A 39 1.58 7.93 -2.17
CA ARG A 39 0.19 7.69 -2.64
C ARG A 39 -0.08 8.24 -4.04
N ASN A 40 0.63 9.31 -4.40
CA ASN A 40 0.46 10.01 -5.69
C ASN A 40 1.72 9.95 -6.57
N ARG A 41 2.87 9.62 -6.00
CA ARG A 41 4.16 9.53 -6.71
C ARG A 41 4.91 8.27 -6.24
N PRO A 42 5.26 7.36 -7.13
CA PRO A 42 6.00 6.17 -6.75
C PRO A 42 7.43 6.53 -6.31
N PRO A 43 8.07 5.70 -5.49
CA PRO A 43 9.52 5.74 -5.33
C PRO A 43 10.21 5.57 -6.69
N GLN A 44 11.10 6.49 -7.03
CA GLN A 44 11.71 6.54 -8.36
C GLN A 44 12.79 5.48 -8.54
N GLY A 45 12.91 4.97 -9.75
CA GLY A 45 14.05 4.19 -10.18
C GLY A 45 15.28 5.09 -10.39
N LEU A 46 16.44 4.46 -10.48
CA LEU A 46 17.74 5.13 -10.59
C LEU A 46 18.55 4.55 -11.75
N ASP A 47 19.36 5.40 -12.40
CA ASP A 47 20.24 5.02 -13.54
C ASP A 47 19.51 4.28 -14.68
N GLY A 48 18.28 4.72 -14.99
CA GLY A 48 17.44 4.09 -16.02
C GLY A 48 16.68 2.84 -15.56
N GLY A 49 16.72 2.52 -14.27
CA GLY A 49 15.76 1.59 -13.65
C GLY A 49 14.35 2.21 -13.59
N GLY A 50 13.34 1.35 -13.67
CA GLY A 50 11.94 1.73 -13.58
C GLY A 50 11.51 2.03 -12.15
N ASP A 51 10.54 2.94 -12.03
CA ASP A 51 9.91 3.31 -10.77
C ASP A 51 9.24 2.09 -10.11
N GLY A 52 9.08 2.17 -8.79
CA GLY A 52 8.20 1.26 -8.07
C GLY A 52 6.74 1.65 -8.26
N GLU A 53 5.91 1.17 -7.36
CA GLU A 53 4.48 1.42 -7.35
C GLU A 53 4.07 2.28 -6.16
N VAL A 54 3.00 3.05 -6.35
CA VAL A 54 2.36 3.77 -5.25
C VAL A 54 1.67 2.79 -4.30
N GLY A 55 1.66 3.12 -3.02
CA GLY A 55 0.87 2.38 -2.05
C GLY A 55 -0.56 2.91 -1.97
N SER A 56 -1.41 2.20 -1.24
CA SER A 56 -2.79 2.63 -0.96
C SER A 56 -3.23 2.16 0.42
N THR A 57 -4.20 2.88 1.00
CA THR A 57 -4.89 2.41 2.20
C THR A 57 -6.38 2.41 1.90
N LYS A 58 -7.04 1.28 2.13
CA LYS A 58 -8.48 1.09 1.89
C LYS A 58 -9.16 0.63 3.16
N VAL A 59 -10.42 0.98 3.33
CA VAL A 59 -11.30 0.49 4.39
C VAL A 59 -12.37 -0.36 3.76
N ARG A 60 -12.47 -1.62 4.20
CA ARG A 60 -13.60 -2.49 3.88
C ARG A 60 -14.63 -2.37 4.98
N ARG A 61 -15.78 -1.80 4.62
CA ARG A 61 -16.97 -1.66 5.47
C ARG A 61 -17.73 -2.97 5.57
N ARG A 62 -18.61 -3.09 6.57
CA ARG A 62 -19.41 -4.32 6.77
C ARG A 62 -20.40 -4.60 5.65
N ASP A 63 -20.88 -3.55 5.00
CA ASP A 63 -21.76 -3.62 3.81
C ASP A 63 -20.99 -3.99 2.53
N GLY A 64 -19.67 -4.22 2.62
CA GLY A 64 -18.81 -4.53 1.50
C GLY A 64 -18.23 -3.31 0.76
N ARG A 65 -18.65 -2.08 1.11
CA ARG A 65 -18.09 -0.86 0.52
C ARG A 65 -16.59 -0.78 0.78
N ILE A 66 -15.86 -0.33 -0.25
CA ILE A 66 -14.44 -0.02 -0.17
C ILE A 66 -14.27 1.50 -0.22
N GLU A 67 -13.68 2.06 0.84
CA GLU A 67 -13.32 3.48 0.89
C GLU A 67 -11.81 3.61 0.79
N VAL A 68 -11.32 4.54 -0.02
CA VAL A 68 -9.89 4.84 -0.13
C VAL A 68 -9.57 6.01 0.79
N LEU A 69 -8.62 5.80 1.71
CA LEU A 69 -8.15 6.86 2.60
C LEU A 69 -7.05 7.68 1.93
N LYS A 70 -6.96 8.96 2.29
CA LYS A 70 -5.85 9.83 1.87
C LYS A 70 -4.54 9.43 2.56
N ALA A 71 -3.44 10.04 2.12
CA ALA A 71 -2.11 9.81 2.67
C ALA A 71 -2.02 10.14 4.17
N CYS A 72 -2.70 11.22 4.59
CA CYS A 72 -2.92 11.61 5.96
C CYS A 72 -4.44 11.69 6.16
N ASP A 73 -5.01 10.75 6.92
CA ASP A 73 -6.45 10.62 7.06
C ASP A 73 -6.80 9.87 8.34
N GLN A 74 -8.08 9.92 8.72
CA GLN A 74 -8.61 9.16 9.85
C GLN A 74 -10.03 8.69 9.60
N THR A 75 -10.39 7.56 10.19
CA THR A 75 -11.75 7.04 10.19
C THR A 75 -12.02 6.27 11.47
N VAL A 76 -13.29 6.09 11.78
CA VAL A 76 -13.75 5.09 12.73
C VAL A 76 -14.00 3.77 11.99
N LEU A 77 -13.58 2.66 12.57
CA LEU A 77 -13.94 1.31 12.14
C LEU A 77 -14.84 0.66 13.18
N GLU A 78 -15.87 -0.02 12.70
CA GLU A 78 -16.83 -0.75 13.51
C GLU A 78 -16.49 -2.24 13.53
N ALA A 79 -16.31 -2.88 14.71
CA ALA A 79 -15.90 -4.30 14.89
C ALA A 79 -15.45 -5.00 13.58
N GLY A 80 -16.05 -6.06 13.02
CA GLY A 80 -15.56 -6.78 11.82
C GLY A 80 -15.19 -6.04 10.51
N GLU A 81 -15.18 -4.70 10.43
CA GLU A 81 -14.53 -3.94 9.36
C GLU A 81 -13.01 -4.12 9.33
N ALA A 82 -12.38 -3.73 8.22
CA ALA A 82 -10.94 -3.90 8.07
C ALA A 82 -10.26 -2.75 7.33
N VAL A 83 -9.01 -2.48 7.68
CA VAL A 83 -8.09 -1.68 6.87
C VAL A 83 -7.24 -2.61 6.03
N ILE A 84 -7.15 -2.32 4.74
CA ILE A 84 -6.28 -3.00 3.78
C ILE A 84 -5.15 -2.03 3.43
N VAL A 85 -3.92 -2.41 3.75
CA VAL A 85 -2.73 -1.60 3.50
C VAL A 85 -1.92 -2.24 2.38
N THR A 86 -1.80 -1.52 1.26
CA THR A 86 -0.90 -1.83 0.15
C THR A 86 0.34 -0.94 0.29
N THR A 87 1.52 -1.54 0.51
CA THR A 87 2.75 -0.75 0.67
C THR A 87 3.26 -0.25 -0.68
N PRO A 88 3.77 1.00 -0.77
CA PRO A 88 4.52 1.42 -1.96
C PRO A 88 5.76 0.55 -2.11
N THR A 89 6.29 0.44 -3.33
CA THR A 89 7.48 -0.35 -3.60
C THR A 89 8.64 0.51 -4.08
N PRO A 90 9.89 0.13 -3.80
CA PRO A 90 11.07 0.84 -4.28
C PRO A 90 11.19 0.76 -5.82
N GLY A 91 11.85 1.77 -6.40
CA GLY A 91 12.31 1.72 -7.80
C GLY A 91 13.54 0.83 -7.97
N GLY A 92 13.70 0.29 -9.19
CA GLY A 92 14.86 -0.51 -9.57
C GLY A 92 16.08 0.35 -9.90
N PHE A 93 17.25 -0.28 -10.01
CA PHE A 93 18.49 0.38 -10.41
C PHE A 93 18.99 -0.18 -11.75
N GLY A 94 19.50 0.71 -12.61
CA GLY A 94 20.11 0.37 -13.90
C GLY A 94 19.10 0.00 -14.99
N ARG A 95 19.43 0.32 -16.25
CA ARG A 95 18.66 -0.12 -17.43
C ARG A 95 18.63 -1.65 -17.52
N LEU A 96 17.45 -2.21 -17.79
CA LEU A 96 17.25 -3.64 -18.09
C LEU A 96 18.09 -4.12 -19.29
#